data_AF-A0A355UMX9-F1
#
_entry.id   AF-A0A355UMX9-F1
#
_cell.length_a   1.000
_cell.length_b   1.000
_cell.length_c   1.000
_cell.angle_alpha   90.00
_cell.angle_beta   90.00
_cell.angle_gamma   90.00
#
_symmetry.space_group_name_H-M   'P 1'
#
loop_
_entity.id
_entity.type
_entity.pdbx_description
1 polymer ?
#
loop_
_entity_poly.entity_id
_entity_poly.type
_entity_poly.pdbx_seq_one_letter_code
_entity_poly.pdbx_strand_id
1 'polypeptide(L)' 'AMGILAASEQIIADSLSDYLIMGELSLDGSLQPIKGALPIALEAKEQGFKGFIL' A
#
# COMPACT_ATOMS: atom_id res chain seq x y z
N ALA A 1 -3.41 -7.55 -1.47
CA ALA A 1 -2.28 -8.50 -1.48
C ALA A 1 -1.51 -8.50 -0.16
N MET A 2 -0.92 -7.36 0.25
CA MET A 2 -0.06 -7.29 1.45
C MET A 2 -0.71 -7.85 2.73
N GLY A 3 -1.97 -7.53 3.00
CA GLY A 3 -2.68 -8.09 4.16
C GLY A 3 -2.83 -9.62 4.13
N ILE A 4 -2.96 -10.22 2.95
CA ILE A 4 -3.01 -11.69 2.80
C ILE A 4 -1.63 -12.26 3.12
N LEU A 5 -0.56 -11.68 2.55
CA LEU A 5 0.82 -12.12 2.78
C LEU A 5 1.24 -11.98 4.26
N ALA A 6 0.79 -10.92 4.92
CA ALA A 6 1.03 -10.71 6.34
C ALA A 6 0.26 -11.73 7.19
N ALA A 7 -1.02 -11.96 6.87
CA ALA A 7 -1.84 -12.93 7.59
C ALA A 7 -1.41 -14.39 7.36
N SER A 8 -0.81 -14.69 6.21
CA SER A 8 -0.22 -16.00 5.91
C SER A 8 1.22 -16.15 6.41
N GLU A 9 1.74 -15.16 7.14
CA GLU A 9 3.10 -15.13 7.69
C GLU A 9 4.20 -15.30 6.61
N GLN A 10 3.90 -14.96 5.37
CA GLN A 10 4.85 -15.03 4.25
C GLN A 10 5.83 -13.86 4.23
N ILE A 11 5.54 -12.80 4.99
CA ILE A 11 6.38 -11.62 5.15
C ILE A 11 6.40 -11.17 6.60
N ILE A 12 7.49 -10.52 7.02
CA ILE A 12 7.54 -9.76 8.27
C ILE A 12 6.79 -8.44 8.04
N ALA A 13 5.77 -8.18 8.84
CA ALA A 13 4.83 -7.08 8.63
C ALA A 13 4.86 -6.00 9.74
N ASP A 14 5.87 -6.00 10.61
CA ASP A 14 5.95 -5.12 11.79
C ASP A 14 5.84 -3.63 11.44
N SER A 15 6.38 -3.21 10.29
CA SER A 15 6.32 -1.83 9.81
C SER A 15 5.21 -1.59 8.79
N LEU A 16 4.38 -2.58 8.47
CA LEU A 16 3.39 -2.46 7.38
C LEU A 16 2.36 -1.34 7.68
N SER A 17 2.04 -1.14 8.95
CA SER A 17 1.14 -0.08 9.41
C SER A 17 1.71 1.34 9.28
N ASP A 18 3.03 1.49 9.12
CA ASP A 18 3.67 2.80 8.98
C ASP A 18 3.53 3.37 7.56
N TYR A 19 3.10 2.56 6.59
CA TYR A 19 3.04 2.92 5.18
C TYR A 19 1.61 2.80 4.66
N LEU A 20 1.24 3.72 3.76
CA LEU A 20 0.03 3.57 2.97
C LEU A 20 0.40 2.96 1.61
N ILE A 21 -0.13 1.78 1.32
CA ILE A 21 0.15 1.02 0.08
C ILE A 21 -1.14 0.96 -0.73
N MET A 22 -1.10 1.45 -1.97
CA MET A 22 -2.27 1.61 -2.82
C MET A 22 -1.96 1.19 -4.25
N GLY A 23 -2.79 0.33 -4.84
CA GLY A 23 -2.58 -0.15 -6.20
C GLY A 23 -3.64 -1.16 -6.60
N GLU A 24 -3.95 -1.25 -7.89
CA GLU A 24 -4.84 -2.26 -8.43
C GLU A 24 -4.01 -3.44 -8.95
N LEU A 25 -4.21 -4.63 -8.40
CA LEU A 25 -3.47 -5.84 -8.78
C LEU A 25 -4.30 -6.69 -9.75
N SER A 26 -3.76 -6.89 -10.94
CA SER A 26 -4.29 -7.84 -11.93
C SER A 26 -3.98 -9.29 -11.55
N LEU A 27 -4.73 -10.24 -12.13
CA LEU A 27 -4.50 -11.68 -11.91
C LEU A 27 -3.15 -12.18 -12.44
N ASP A 28 -2.57 -11.49 -13.42
CA ASP A 28 -1.22 -11.76 -13.94
C ASP A 28 -0.10 -11.15 -13.07
N GLY A 29 -0.47 -10.49 -11.96
CA GLY A 29 0.46 -9.84 -11.05
C GLY A 29 0.87 -8.43 -11.48
N SER A 30 0.37 -7.90 -12.60
CA SER A 30 0.63 -6.52 -13.01
C SER A 30 -0.09 -5.51 -12.12
N LEU A 31 0.55 -4.36 -11.92
CA LEU A 31 -0.02 -3.21 -11.21
C LEU A 31 -0.68 -2.27 -12.21
N GLN A 32 -1.95 -1.96 -11.97
CA GLN A 32 -2.73 -0.99 -12.74
C GLN A 32 -2.68 0.39 -12.03
N PRO A 33 -2.67 1.49 -12.81
CA PRO A 33 -2.67 2.84 -12.24
C PRO A 33 -3.94 3.12 -11.45
N ILE A 34 -3.81 3.76 -10.30
CA ILE A 34 -4.94 4.27 -9.53
C ILE A 34 -5.22 5.74 -9.85
N LYS A 35 -6.48 6.15 -9.70
CA LYS A 35 -6.87 7.57 -9.79
C LYS A 35 -6.72 8.25 -8.43
N GLY A 36 -6.31 9.52 -8.43
CA GLY A 36 -6.23 10.31 -7.20
C GLY A 36 -5.01 10.05 -6.33
N ALA A 37 -3.93 9.48 -6.86
CA ALA A 37 -2.72 9.19 -6.09
C ALA A 37 -2.15 10.43 -5.36
N LEU A 38 -2.16 11.61 -5.99
CA LEU A 38 -1.63 12.84 -5.40
C LEU A 38 -2.42 13.33 -4.17
N PRO A 39 -3.76 13.55 -4.23
CA PRO A 39 -4.51 13.96 -3.04
C PRO A 39 -4.47 12.91 -1.92
N ILE A 40 -4.42 11.61 -2.26
CA ILE A 40 -4.30 10.54 -1.27
C ILE A 40 -2.92 10.56 -0.60
N ALA A 41 -1.84 10.78 -1.36
CA ALA A 41 -0.49 10.92 -0.80
C ALA A 41 -0.36 12.15 0.11
N LEU A 42 -1.07 13.24 -0.21
CA LEU A 42 -1.12 14.43 0.64
C LEU A 42 -1.80 14.11 1.98
N GLU A 43 -2.97 13.48 1.94
CA GLU A 43 -3.69 13.02 3.15
C GLU A 43 -2.84 12.04 3.98
N ALA A 44 -2.17 11.09 3.33
CA ALA A 44 -1.29 10.13 4.01
C ALA A 44 -0.17 10.84 4.78
N LYS A 45 0.40 11.90 4.19
CA LYS A 45 1.39 12.73 4.87
C LYS A 45 0.79 13.48 6.07
N GLU A 46 -0.41 14.02 5.93
CA GLU A 46 -1.12 14.72 7.03
C GLU A 46 -1.46 13.77 8.19
N GLN A 47 -1.80 12.51 7.89
CA GLN A 47 -2.04 11.47 8.90
C GLN A 47 -0.75 10.86 9.48
N GLY A 48 0.43 11.28 9.03
CA GLY A 48 1.72 10.89 9.61
C GLY A 48 2.25 9.53 9.14
N PHE A 49 1.76 8.98 8.02
CA PHE A 49 2.38 7.81 7.41
C PHE A 49 3.84 8.10 7.00
N LYS A 50 4.75 7.16 7.24
CA LYS A 50 6.18 7.28 6.89
C LYS A 50 6.42 7.26 5.38
N GLY A 51 5.51 6.65 4.62
CA GLY A 51 5.62 6.60 3.17
C GLY A 51 4.33 6.19 2.49
N PHE A 52 4.28 6.48 1.20
CA PHE A 52 3.20 6.14 0.28
C PHE A 52 3.77 5.32 -0.87
N ILE A 53 3.25 4.12 -1.10
CA ILE A 53 3.73 3.17 -2.12
C ILE A 53 2.61 2.93 -3.13
N LEU A 54 2.94 3.08 -4.42
CA LEU A 54 2.09 2.81 -5.59
C LEU A 54 2.58 1.60 -6.36
#